data_AF-A0A7J3U5U8-F1
#
_entry.id   AF-A0A7J3U5U8-F1
#
_cell.length_a   1.000
_cell.length_b   1.000
_cell.length_c   1.000
_cell.angle_alpha   90.00
_cell.angle_beta   90.00
_cell.angle_gamma   90.00
#
_symmetry.space_group_name_H-M   'P 1'
#
loop_
_entity.id
_entity.type
_entity.pdbx_description
1 polymer ?
#
loop_
_entity_poly.entity_id
_entity_poly.type
_entity_poly.pdbx_seq_one_letter_code
_entity_poly.pdbx_strand_id
1 'polypeptide(L)'
;GGVCGIYGRMVKVSGRPFQSGECRFGASKHVASIVLACMKYDGDMRSAMNISYSPGTVEACRAAGLEVASFDRRYEPEGSSTMEWGTDYAIRKTGHVPDIVWDAGGYGKEAMIRVLGRNPDEVVEKVRKIVESLGEK
;
A
#
# COMPACT_ATOMS: atom_id res chain seq x y z
N GLY A 1 7.32 11.13 -14.82
CA GLY A 1 6.05 10.56 -14.32
C GLY A 1 5.52 11.44 -13.19
N GLY A 2 4.21 11.65 -13.08
CA GLY A 2 3.60 12.65 -12.18
C GLY A 2 3.52 12.28 -10.69
N VAL A 3 4.12 11.16 -10.27
CA VAL A 3 4.14 10.71 -8.86
C VAL A 3 5.57 10.75 -8.33
N CYS A 4 5.77 11.36 -7.16
CA CYS A 4 7.05 11.37 -6.46
C CYS A 4 7.17 10.15 -5.54
N GLY A 5 8.35 9.54 -5.49
CA GLY A 5 8.63 8.43 -4.57
C GLY A 5 10.12 8.29 -4.33
N ILE A 6 10.49 7.37 -3.43
CA ILE A 6 11.90 7.06 -3.13
C ILE A 6 12.48 6.24 -4.28
N TYR A 7 13.58 6.68 -4.87
CA TYR A 7 14.34 5.90 -5.83
C TYR A 7 14.95 4.68 -5.12
N GLY A 8 14.54 3.48 -5.56
CA GLY A 8 14.76 2.25 -4.81
C GLY A 8 13.65 2.04 -3.77
N ARG A 9 14.01 1.79 -2.50
CA ARG A 9 13.06 1.49 -1.39
C ARG A 9 13.65 1.89 -0.04
N MET A 10 12.81 1.93 0.99
CA MET A 10 13.29 1.83 2.37
C MET A 10 13.49 0.35 2.72
N VAL A 11 14.68 0.01 3.20
CA VAL A 11 15.09 -1.36 3.53
C VAL A 11 15.68 -1.39 4.94
N LYS A 12 15.77 -2.58 5.54
CA LYS A 12 16.40 -2.75 6.86
C LYS A 12 17.88 -3.14 6.67
N VAL A 13 18.80 -2.31 7.16
CA VAL A 13 20.25 -2.56 7.16
C VAL A 13 20.73 -2.58 8.61
N SER A 14 21.31 -3.70 9.05
CA SER A 14 21.81 -3.87 10.43
C SER A 14 20.79 -3.49 11.51
N GLY A 15 19.53 -3.88 11.32
CA GLY A 15 18.47 -3.58 12.28
C GLY A 15 17.80 -2.23 12.13
N ARG A 16 18.34 -1.31 11.32
CA ARG A 16 17.87 0.07 11.17
C ARG A 16 17.23 0.32 9.80
N PRO A 17 16.24 1.21 9.70
CA PRO A 17 15.72 1.64 8.42
C PRO A 17 16.80 2.42 7.65
N PHE A 18 16.96 2.08 6.38
CA PHE A 18 17.87 2.73 5.43
C PHE A 18 17.10 3.09 4.17
N GLN A 19 17.15 4.36 3.79
CA GLN A 19 16.57 4.84 2.55
C GLN A 19 17.61 4.68 1.43
N SER A 20 17.33 3.84 0.43
CA SER A 20 18.34 3.49 -0.59
C SER A 20 18.66 4.61 -1.58
N GLY A 21 17.84 5.65 -1.68
CA GLY A 21 17.99 6.71 -2.67
C GLY A 21 17.10 7.92 -2.41
N GLU A 22 17.15 8.91 -3.30
CA GLU A 22 16.45 10.18 -3.13
C GLU A 22 14.98 10.13 -3.57
N CYS A 23 14.18 11.08 -3.09
CA CYS A 23 12.83 11.30 -3.60
C CYS A 23 12.88 11.94 -4.99
N ARG A 24 12.29 11.28 -6.00
CA ARG A 24 12.22 11.79 -7.38
C ARG A 24 10.89 11.44 -8.04
N PHE A 25 10.47 12.28 -8.96
CA PHE A 25 9.29 12.01 -9.80
C PHE A 25 9.55 10.83 -10.74
N GLY A 26 8.60 9.89 -10.80
CA GLY A 26 8.73 8.66 -11.59
C GLY A 26 9.66 7.60 -10.97
N ALA A 27 10.05 7.75 -9.71
CA ALA A 27 10.96 6.83 -9.04
C ALA A 27 10.39 5.40 -8.82
N SER A 28 9.07 5.26 -8.69
CA SER A 28 8.42 3.95 -8.44
C SER A 28 7.23 3.76 -9.35
N LYS A 29 7.34 2.81 -10.29
CA LYS A 29 6.21 2.41 -11.14
C LYS A 29 5.09 1.75 -10.34
N HIS A 30 5.44 0.89 -9.37
CA HIS A 30 4.45 0.15 -8.57
C HIS A 30 3.60 1.06 -7.69
N VAL A 31 4.22 1.96 -6.93
CA VAL A 31 3.48 2.90 -6.07
C VAL A 31 2.73 3.90 -6.93
N ALA A 32 3.31 4.35 -8.05
CA ALA A 32 2.59 5.21 -8.98
C ALA A 32 1.33 4.54 -9.53
N SER A 33 1.36 3.26 -9.91
CA SER A 33 0.16 2.53 -10.35
C SER A 33 -0.93 2.46 -9.28
N ILE A 34 -0.56 2.29 -8.01
CA ILE A 34 -1.52 2.27 -6.89
C ILE A 34 -2.18 3.65 -6.74
N VAL A 35 -1.37 4.71 -6.67
CA VAL A 35 -1.88 6.09 -6.51
C VAL A 35 -2.77 6.46 -7.70
N LEU A 36 -2.33 6.18 -8.93
CA LEU A 36 -3.13 6.45 -10.12
C LEU A 36 -4.43 5.65 -10.15
N ALA A 37 -4.46 4.41 -9.64
CA ALA A 37 -5.69 3.64 -9.52
C ALA A 37 -6.65 4.29 -8.51
N CYS A 38 -6.16 4.73 -7.35
CA CYS A 38 -6.99 5.44 -6.35
C CYS A 38 -7.58 6.73 -6.92
N MET A 39 -6.75 7.53 -7.61
CA MET A 39 -7.14 8.80 -8.21
C MET A 39 -8.25 8.70 -9.26
N LYS A 40 -8.50 7.52 -9.84
CA LYS A 40 -9.64 7.28 -10.74
C LYS A 40 -11.00 7.32 -10.01
N TYR A 41 -11.00 7.05 -8.71
CA TYR A 41 -12.20 6.99 -7.87
C TYR A 41 -12.29 8.19 -6.93
N ASP A 42 -11.16 8.65 -6.41
CA ASP A 42 -11.07 9.82 -5.54
C ASP A 42 -9.79 10.62 -5.87
N GLY A 43 -9.98 11.81 -6.45
CA GLY A 43 -8.89 12.69 -6.89
C GLY A 43 -8.00 13.22 -5.77
N ASP A 44 -8.46 13.17 -4.51
CA ASP A 44 -7.71 13.59 -3.34
C ASP A 44 -6.78 12.48 -2.83
N MET A 45 -7.01 11.21 -3.19
CA MET A 45 -6.20 10.06 -2.77
C MET A 45 -4.89 9.95 -3.57
N ARG A 46 -3.90 10.74 -3.15
CA ARG A 46 -2.66 10.99 -3.92
C ARG A 46 -1.38 10.42 -3.28
N SER A 47 -1.51 9.62 -2.22
CA SER A 47 -0.38 9.06 -1.48
C SER A 47 -0.59 7.59 -1.18
N ALA A 48 0.51 6.82 -1.24
CA ALA A 48 0.50 5.42 -0.85
C ALA A 48 1.86 4.98 -0.30
N MET A 49 1.84 4.04 0.65
CA MET A 49 3.03 3.38 1.18
C MET A 49 2.81 1.87 1.20
N ASN A 50 3.79 1.12 0.72
CA ASN A 50 3.83 -0.33 0.84
C ASN A 50 4.54 -0.72 2.14
N ILE A 51 3.93 -1.58 2.93
CA ILE A 51 4.52 -2.18 4.14
C ILE A 51 4.43 -3.71 4.07
N SER A 52 5.28 -4.37 4.86
CA SER A 52 5.33 -5.84 4.92
C SER A 52 4.00 -6.43 5.38
N TYR A 53 3.53 -7.45 4.66
CA TYR A 53 2.38 -8.23 5.09
C TYR A 53 2.73 -9.21 6.19
N SER A 54 1.87 -9.29 7.20
CA SER A 54 1.70 -10.46 8.05
C SER A 54 0.23 -10.51 8.52
N PRO A 55 -0.32 -11.68 8.88
CA PRO A 55 -1.65 -11.75 9.48
C PRO A 55 -1.78 -10.81 10.69
N GLY A 56 -0.75 -10.72 11.53
CA GLY A 56 -0.72 -9.80 12.68
C GLY A 56 -0.79 -8.33 12.29
N THR A 57 -0.13 -7.93 11.21
CA THR A 57 -0.19 -6.55 10.69
C THR A 57 -1.57 -6.22 10.13
N VAL A 58 -2.25 -7.17 9.48
CA VAL A 58 -3.63 -6.96 9.01
C VAL A 58 -4.59 -6.80 10.18
N GLU A 59 -4.47 -7.61 11.23
CA GLU A 59 -5.29 -7.43 12.43
C GLU A 59 -5.00 -6.10 13.12
N ALA A 60 -3.75 -5.66 13.18
CA ALA A 60 -3.40 -4.34 13.71
C ALA A 60 -4.00 -3.20 12.90
N CYS A 61 -4.10 -3.33 11.57
CA CYS A 61 -4.82 -2.35 10.74
C CYS A 61 -6.30 -2.24 11.15
N ARG A 62 -6.97 -3.37 11.37
CA ARG A 62 -8.37 -3.38 11.82
C ARG A 62 -8.52 -2.82 13.23
N ALA A 63 -7.63 -3.18 14.14
CA ALA A 63 -7.62 -2.68 15.52
C ALA A 63 -7.38 -1.16 15.59
N ALA A 64 -6.59 -0.62 14.67
CA ALA A 64 -6.38 0.82 14.50
C ALA A 64 -7.60 1.57 13.93
N GLY A 65 -8.73 0.88 13.70
CA GLY A 65 -9.97 1.46 13.17
C GLY A 65 -9.90 1.81 11.68
N LEU A 66 -8.94 1.26 10.94
CA LEU A 66 -8.77 1.51 9.51
C LEU A 66 -9.66 0.58 8.70
N GLU A 67 -10.18 1.08 7.58
CA GLU A 67 -10.92 0.26 6.64
C GLU A 67 -9.97 -0.62 5.82
N VAL A 68 -10.16 -1.94 5.90
CA VAL A 68 -9.27 -2.92 5.30
C VAL A 68 -9.97 -3.69 4.18
N ALA A 69 -9.49 -3.51 2.96
CA ALA A 69 -9.88 -4.31 1.81
C ALA A 69 -8.77 -5.28 1.39
N SER A 70 -9.14 -6.31 0.64
CA SER A 70 -8.18 -7.26 0.07
C SER A 70 -8.62 -7.76 -1.29
N PHE A 71 -7.63 -8.29 -2.02
CA PHE A 71 -7.86 -9.01 -3.26
C PHE A 71 -7.00 -10.28 -3.30
N ASP A 72 -7.40 -11.21 -4.14
CA ASP A 72 -6.68 -12.46 -4.35
C ASP A 72 -6.12 -12.49 -5.77
N ARG A 73 -4.80 -12.72 -5.88
CA ARG A 73 -4.09 -12.73 -7.16
C ARG A 73 -4.52 -13.85 -8.10
N ARG A 74 -5.22 -14.88 -7.59
CA ARG A 74 -5.81 -15.95 -8.43
C ARG A 74 -6.91 -15.44 -9.36
N TYR A 75 -7.50 -14.28 -9.07
CA TYR A 75 -8.48 -13.63 -9.93
C TYR A 75 -7.88 -12.59 -10.87
N GLU A 76 -6.56 -12.40 -10.85
CA GLU A 76 -5.87 -11.44 -11.69
C GLU A 76 -5.95 -11.86 -13.16
N PRO A 77 -6.50 -11.00 -14.05
CA PRO A 77 -6.51 -11.28 -15.48
C PRO A 77 -5.10 -11.33 -16.07
N GLU A 78 -4.88 -12.21 -17.05
CA GLU A 78 -3.60 -12.27 -17.77
C GLU A 78 -3.26 -10.93 -18.43
N GLY A 79 -2.00 -10.52 -18.33
CA GLY A 79 -1.50 -9.26 -18.91
C GLY A 79 -1.82 -8.00 -18.12
N SER A 80 -2.50 -8.09 -16.98
CA SER A 80 -2.78 -6.94 -16.12
C SER A 80 -1.62 -6.61 -15.16
N SER A 81 -1.50 -5.33 -14.78
CA SER A 81 -0.62 -4.93 -13.68
C SER A 81 -1.29 -5.30 -12.36
N THR A 82 -0.75 -6.27 -11.62
CA THR A 82 -1.35 -6.70 -10.34
C THR A 82 -1.60 -5.54 -9.38
N MET A 83 -0.72 -4.53 -9.39
CA MET A 83 -0.84 -3.38 -8.50
C MET A 83 -2.01 -2.48 -8.87
N GLU A 84 -2.22 -2.26 -10.17
CA GLU A 84 -3.33 -1.45 -10.66
C GLU A 84 -4.65 -2.22 -10.54
N TRP A 85 -4.70 -3.44 -11.09
CA TRP A 85 -5.89 -4.27 -11.06
C TRP A 85 -6.31 -4.61 -9.63
N GLY A 86 -5.38 -5.02 -8.75
CA GLY A 86 -5.71 -5.42 -7.40
C GLY A 86 -6.25 -4.26 -6.55
N THR A 87 -5.69 -3.07 -6.73
CA THR A 87 -6.18 -1.84 -6.09
C THR A 87 -7.56 -1.48 -6.64
N ASP A 88 -7.73 -1.47 -7.97
CA ASP A 88 -9.02 -1.19 -8.62
C ASP A 88 -10.12 -2.18 -8.19
N TYR A 89 -9.79 -3.47 -8.16
CA TYR A 89 -10.69 -4.54 -7.73
C TYR A 89 -11.13 -4.36 -6.28
N ALA A 90 -10.19 -4.04 -5.38
CA ALA A 90 -10.49 -3.78 -3.98
C ALA A 90 -11.42 -2.58 -3.82
N ILE A 91 -11.14 -1.46 -4.51
CA ILE A 91 -11.95 -0.24 -4.47
C ILE A 91 -13.36 -0.48 -5.03
N ARG A 92 -13.50 -1.20 -6.14
CA ARG A 92 -14.83 -1.54 -6.69
C ARG A 92 -15.67 -2.38 -5.74
N LYS A 93 -15.02 -3.27 -4.98
CA LYS A 93 -15.69 -4.13 -4.01
C LYS A 93 -16.16 -3.36 -2.76
N THR A 94 -15.40 -2.36 -2.32
CA THR A 94 -15.78 -1.50 -1.19
C THR A 94 -16.73 -0.37 -1.59
N GLY A 95 -16.66 0.11 -2.84
CA GLY A 95 -17.47 1.23 -3.35
C GLY A 95 -16.80 2.59 -3.23
N HIS A 96 -15.68 2.67 -2.51
CA HIS A 96 -14.84 3.86 -2.29
C HIS A 96 -13.40 3.43 -1.99
N VAL A 97 -12.47 4.38 -1.94
CA VAL A 97 -11.06 4.08 -1.66
C VAL A 97 -10.87 3.75 -0.17
N PRO A 98 -10.47 2.52 0.20
CA PRO A 98 -10.27 2.15 1.61
C PRO A 98 -8.94 2.71 2.14
N ASP A 99 -8.73 2.66 3.46
CA ASP A 99 -7.44 3.03 4.06
C ASP A 99 -6.33 2.04 3.70
N ILE A 100 -6.67 0.75 3.63
CA ILE A 100 -5.73 -0.34 3.48
C ILE A 100 -6.18 -1.30 2.37
N VAL A 101 -5.26 -1.67 1.48
CA VAL A 101 -5.45 -2.76 0.52
C VAL A 101 -4.32 -3.78 0.65
N TRP A 102 -4.64 -5.03 0.95
CA TRP A 102 -3.63 -6.08 1.10
C TRP A 102 -3.89 -7.30 0.20
N ASP A 103 -2.83 -8.08 -0.01
CA ASP A 103 -2.90 -9.40 -0.65
C ASP A 103 -1.92 -10.37 0.00
N ALA A 104 -2.26 -11.66 -0.02
CA ALA A 104 -1.45 -12.73 0.58
C ALA A 104 -0.25 -13.15 -0.30
N GLY A 105 0.04 -12.42 -1.37
CA GLY A 105 1.03 -12.82 -2.36
C GLY A 105 0.52 -13.95 -3.26
N GLY A 106 1.46 -14.63 -3.91
CA GLY A 106 1.19 -15.76 -4.80
C GLY A 106 2.51 -16.34 -5.34
N TYR A 107 2.42 -17.27 -6.29
CA TYR A 107 3.61 -17.87 -6.89
C TYR A 107 4.51 -16.79 -7.52
N GLY A 108 5.72 -16.63 -6.98
CA GLY A 108 6.67 -15.60 -7.42
C GLY A 108 6.28 -14.15 -7.09
N LYS A 109 5.25 -13.93 -6.27
CA LYS A 109 4.73 -12.59 -5.91
C LYS A 109 4.67 -12.42 -4.40
N GLU A 110 5.39 -11.43 -3.87
CA GLU A 110 5.39 -11.14 -2.43
C GLU A 110 4.02 -10.62 -1.94
N ALA A 111 3.67 -11.03 -0.72
CA ALA A 111 2.53 -10.50 0.01
C ALA A 111 2.79 -9.06 0.46
N MET A 112 1.78 -8.21 0.43
CA MET A 112 1.94 -6.77 0.63
C MET A 112 0.72 -6.14 1.29
N ILE A 113 0.95 -5.13 2.12
CA ILE A 113 -0.07 -4.20 2.60
C ILE A 113 0.21 -2.83 1.97
N ARG A 114 -0.83 -2.20 1.43
CA ARG A 114 -0.79 -0.86 0.82
C ARG A 114 -1.60 0.07 1.71
N VAL A 115 -0.94 1.06 2.27
CA VAL A 115 -1.57 2.13 3.05
C VAL A 115 -1.84 3.29 2.12
N LEU A 116 -3.11 3.70 2.02
CA LEU A 116 -3.59 4.73 1.10
C LEU A 116 -3.96 5.99 1.88
N GLY A 117 -3.79 7.16 1.28
CA GLY A 117 -4.16 8.42 1.92
C GLY A 117 -4.07 9.60 0.97
N ARG A 118 -4.51 10.76 1.44
CA ARG A 118 -4.56 11.98 0.62
C ARG A 118 -3.19 12.61 0.43
N ASN A 119 -2.33 12.47 1.42
CA ASN A 119 -0.98 13.03 1.43
C ASN A 119 -0.01 12.11 2.23
N PRO A 120 1.32 12.34 2.15
CA PRO A 120 2.29 11.54 2.88
C PRO A 120 2.10 11.53 4.39
N ASP A 121 1.72 12.67 4.99
CA ASP A 121 1.56 12.79 6.44
C ASP A 121 0.41 11.91 6.97
N GLU A 122 -0.71 11.89 6.25
CA GLU A 122 -1.84 11.01 6.57
C GLU A 122 -1.44 9.53 6.49
N VAL A 123 -0.67 9.15 5.47
CA VAL A 123 -0.19 7.77 5.32
C VAL A 123 0.75 7.40 6.48
N VAL A 124 1.64 8.31 6.88
CA VAL A 124 2.53 8.11 8.04
C VAL A 124 1.74 8.01 9.34
N GLU A 125 0.70 8.83 9.52
CA GLU A 125 -0.17 8.78 10.69
C GLU A 125 -0.89 7.43 10.80
N LYS A 126 -1.43 6.91 9.68
CA LYS A 126 -2.04 5.56 9.62
C LYS A 126 -1.02 4.47 9.99
N VAL A 127 0.19 4.55 9.45
CA VAL A 127 1.28 3.60 9.79
C VAL A 127 1.63 3.66 11.27
N ARG A 128 1.68 4.86 11.88
CA ARG A 128 1.93 5.00 13.32
C ARG A 128 0.87 4.32 14.16
N LYS A 129 -0.42 4.51 13.84
CA LYS A 129 -1.54 3.82 14.51
C LYS A 129 -1.43 2.30 14.40
N ILE A 130 -1.06 1.78 13.22
CA ILE A 130 -0.82 0.34 13.02
C ILE A 130 0.29 -0.18 13.93
N VAL A 131 1.40 0.56 14.05
CA VAL A 131 2.53 0.17 14.91
C VAL A 131 2.13 0.16 16.38
N GLU A 132 1.34 1.14 16.83
CA GLU A 132 0.82 1.19 18.20
C GLU A 132 -0.05 -0.03 18.51
N SER A 133 -0.98 -0.40 17.61
CA SER A 133 -1.80 -1.59 17.75
C SER A 133 -1.02 -2.92 17.66
N LEU A 134 0.23 -2.91 17.19
CA LEU A 134 1.12 -4.08 17.24
C LEU A 134 1.83 -4.21 18.60
N GLY A 135 2.06 -3.10 19.31
CA GLY A 135 2.75 -3.05 20.60
C GLY A 135 1.86 -3.31 21.82
N GLU A 136 0.54 -3.28 21.66
CA GLU A 136 -0.44 -3.61 22.70
C GLU A 136 -0.64 -5.14 22.91
N LYS A 137 0.30 -5.96 22.46
CA LYS A 137 0.27 -7.43 22.58
C LYS A 137 1.41 -7.99 23.43
#